data_AF-A0A6P5XR61-F1
#
_entry.id   AF-A0A6P5XR61-F1
#
_cell.length_a   1.000
_cell.length_b   1.000
_cell.length_c   1.000
_cell.angle_alpha   90.00
_cell.angle_beta   90.00
_cell.angle_gamma   90.00
#
_symmetry.space_group_name_H-M   'P 1'
#
loop_
_entity.id
_entity.type
_entity.pdbx_description
1 polymer ?
#
loop_
_entity_poly.entity_id
_entity_poly.type
_entity_poly.pdbx_seq_one_letter_code
_entity_poly.pdbx_strand_id
1 'polypeptide(L)'
;MQTFKKLNFLHFLLSLMQFFTTSIAQHTPKNRCGNIQLQTPFLSQNSTNPFPLNRMIKCKSQKIYFRTSLGLFPISSIDYTSKTLTISHTSCSASDQYVSPALLSAGFPSPPQPNLLLLFNCSHKRQPTSSLIRNCTRLHTCGAASKVQEQEIKVPYSCLLVHDIEKLRTDFHPKDLSCSDYRRVYRRSLNKEDYEGVELGTRISFDIPDHVPDICNECKKPNGNCGVGLKCICHAKECKDKVVSAGRSLSTGISFLFPFFSIIVLMNFLMT
;
A
#
# COMPACT_ATOMS: atom_id res chain seq x y z
N MET A 1 11.02 45.65 44.74
CA MET A 1 10.65 45.67 43.30
C MET A 1 11.11 44.45 42.49
N GLN A 2 11.92 43.53 43.05
CA GLN A 2 12.41 42.32 42.37
C GLN A 2 11.47 41.10 42.49
N THR A 3 10.66 41.04 43.55
CA THR A 3 9.71 39.95 43.84
C THR A 3 8.49 39.96 42.90
N PHE A 4 8.02 41.15 42.51
CA PHE A 4 6.92 41.32 41.55
C PHE A 4 7.26 40.80 40.14
N LYS A 5 8.53 40.90 39.70
CA LYS A 5 8.96 40.36 38.39
C LYS A 5 8.98 38.82 38.35
N LYS A 6 9.34 38.16 39.46
CA LYS A 6 9.33 36.69 39.56
C LYS A 6 7.92 36.10 39.54
N LEU A 7 6.96 36.78 40.15
CA LEU A 7 5.56 36.32 40.20
C LEU A 7 4.90 36.36 38.82
N ASN A 8 5.14 37.42 38.04
CA ASN A 8 4.64 37.54 36.67
C ASN A 8 5.26 36.52 35.71
N PHE A 9 6.55 36.18 35.89
CA PHE A 9 7.23 35.18 35.07
C PHE A 9 6.70 33.76 35.32
N LEU A 10 6.46 33.41 36.60
CA LEU A 10 5.87 32.13 36.96
C LEU A 10 4.44 31.98 36.41
N HIS A 11 3.66 33.06 36.45
CA HIS A 11 2.30 33.07 35.92
C HIS A 11 2.26 32.95 34.39
N PHE A 12 3.21 33.58 33.70
CA PHE A 12 3.40 33.43 32.26
C PHE A 12 3.78 31.99 31.87
N LEU A 13 4.70 31.35 32.62
CA LEU A 13 5.06 29.95 32.43
C LEU A 13 3.88 28.98 32.67
N LEU A 14 3.10 29.20 33.73
CA LEU A 14 1.91 28.38 34.00
C LEU A 14 0.84 28.54 32.91
N SER A 15 0.60 29.77 32.44
CA SER A 15 -0.31 30.03 31.34
C SER A 15 0.14 29.35 30.04
N LEU A 16 1.45 29.40 29.74
CA LEU A 16 2.03 28.73 28.58
C LEU A 16 1.86 27.20 28.66
N MET A 17 2.01 26.60 29.84
CA MET A 17 1.79 25.16 30.06
C MET A 17 0.30 24.76 29.91
N GLN A 18 -0.64 25.67 30.20
CA GLN A 18 -2.08 25.47 29.95
C GLN A 18 -2.46 25.61 28.48
N PHE A 19 -1.73 26.41 27.68
CA PHE A 19 -1.87 26.42 26.23
C PHE A 19 -1.34 25.14 25.56
N PHE A 20 -0.41 24.43 26.22
CA PHE A 20 0.15 23.15 25.73
C PHE A 20 -0.54 21.89 26.27
N THR A 21 -1.54 21.99 27.14
CA THR A 21 -2.46 20.87 27.41
C THR A 21 -3.37 20.68 26.21
N THR A 22 -2.82 19.97 25.24
CA THR A 22 -3.43 19.57 23.98
C THR A 22 -4.80 18.95 24.19
N SER A 23 -5.74 19.39 23.35
CA SER A 23 -6.92 18.65 22.94
C SER A 23 -6.65 17.14 22.95
N ILE A 24 -7.21 16.42 23.91
CA ILE A 24 -7.44 14.99 23.76
C ILE A 24 -8.57 14.91 22.74
N ALA A 25 -8.21 14.83 21.46
CA ALA A 25 -9.18 14.52 20.42
C ALA A 25 -9.78 13.16 20.78
N GLN A 26 -11.03 13.15 21.26
CA GLN A 26 -11.81 11.92 21.35
C GLN A 26 -11.82 11.30 19.96
N HIS A 27 -11.13 10.16 19.81
CA HIS A 27 -11.12 9.40 18.56
C HIS A 27 -12.51 8.78 18.36
N THR A 28 -13.47 9.57 17.87
CA THR A 28 -14.65 9.01 17.23
C THR A 28 -14.17 8.16 16.05
N PRO A 29 -14.56 6.88 15.94
CA PRO A 29 -14.16 6.05 14.82
C PRO A 29 -14.61 6.71 13.51
N LYS A 30 -13.67 7.24 12.74
CA LYS A 30 -13.99 7.80 11.43
C LYS A 30 -14.36 6.63 10.52
N ASN A 31 -15.64 6.52 10.19
CA ASN A 31 -16.18 5.57 9.22
C ASN A 31 -15.79 5.87 7.76
N ARG A 32 -14.95 6.89 7.55
CA ARG A 32 -14.45 7.30 6.23
C ARG A 32 -12.96 7.62 6.29
N CYS A 33 -12.26 7.24 5.22
CA CYS A 33 -10.91 7.67 4.92
C CYS A 33 -10.88 8.29 3.52
N GLY A 34 -10.89 9.62 3.46
CA GLY A 34 -11.10 10.34 2.20
C GLY A 34 -12.45 9.99 1.60
N ASN A 35 -12.45 9.51 0.35
CA ASN A 35 -13.66 9.14 -0.38
C ASN A 35 -14.12 7.70 -0.12
N ILE A 36 -13.37 6.91 0.66
CA ILE A 36 -13.68 5.49 0.89
C ILE A 36 -14.38 5.34 2.24
N GLN A 37 -15.58 4.74 2.20
CA GLN A 37 -16.31 4.34 3.40
C GLN A 37 -15.75 3.03 3.95
N LEU A 38 -15.43 3.04 5.24
CA LEU A 38 -15.00 1.88 5.99
C LEU A 38 -16.23 1.18 6.56
N GLN A 39 -16.31 -0.12 6.33
CA GLN A 39 -17.32 -1.01 6.91
C GLN A 39 -16.60 -2.15 7.64
N THR A 40 -17.35 -2.98 8.36
CA THR A 40 -16.81 -4.24 8.88
C THR A 40 -16.23 -5.09 7.73
N PRO A 41 -15.08 -5.76 7.91
CA PRO A 41 -14.30 -5.91 9.15
C PRO A 41 -13.22 -4.83 9.38
N PHE A 42 -13.12 -3.82 8.52
CA PHE A 42 -12.09 -2.78 8.59
C PHE A 42 -12.42 -1.62 9.54
N LEU A 43 -13.70 -1.47 9.90
CA LEU A 43 -14.13 -0.50 10.90
C LEU A 43 -13.55 -0.91 12.26
N SER A 44 -12.77 -0.03 12.89
CA SER A 44 -12.28 -0.23 14.25
C SER A 44 -13.46 -0.13 15.22
N GLN A 45 -14.09 -1.25 15.54
CA GLN A 45 -15.05 -1.36 16.63
C GLN A 45 -14.31 -1.76 17.91
N ASN A 46 -14.78 -1.26 19.06
CA ASN A 46 -14.38 -1.75 20.39
C ASN A 46 -14.95 -3.17 20.63
N SER A 47 -14.75 -4.10 19.68
CA SER A 47 -15.29 -5.45 19.77
C SER A 47 -14.33 -6.36 20.55
N THR A 48 -14.90 -7.10 21.49
CA THR A 48 -14.22 -8.09 22.34
C THR A 48 -13.68 -9.29 21.54
N ASN A 49 -14.12 -9.46 20.29
CA ASN A 49 -13.54 -10.38 19.31
C ASN A 49 -12.74 -9.58 18.27
N PRO A 50 -11.40 -9.63 18.29
CA PRO A 50 -10.59 -8.90 17.34
C PRO A 50 -10.49 -9.72 16.06
N PHE A 51 -11.37 -9.46 15.07
CA PHE A 51 -10.95 -9.72 13.70
C PHE A 51 -9.78 -8.77 13.40
N PRO A 52 -8.56 -9.28 13.19
CA PRO A 52 -7.38 -8.42 13.12
C PRO A 52 -7.26 -7.73 11.74
N LEU A 53 -8.26 -7.87 10.86
CA LEU A 53 -8.32 -7.28 9.52
C LEU A 53 -8.36 -5.75 9.56
N ASN A 54 -8.88 -5.14 10.62
CA ASN A 54 -8.78 -3.68 10.81
C ASN A 54 -7.32 -3.19 10.88
N ARG A 55 -6.36 -4.05 11.26
CA ARG A 55 -4.92 -3.74 11.28
C ARG A 55 -4.28 -3.79 9.89
N MET A 56 -4.96 -4.38 8.89
CA MET A 56 -4.50 -4.44 7.50
C MET A 56 -4.55 -3.08 6.82
N ILE A 57 -5.40 -2.18 7.29
CA ILE A 57 -5.58 -0.89 6.65
C ILE A 57 -5.05 0.23 7.54
N LYS A 58 -4.50 1.27 6.90
CA LYS A 58 -4.11 2.50 7.58
C LYS A 58 -4.63 3.69 6.80
N CYS A 59 -5.36 4.57 7.49
CA CYS A 59 -5.73 5.86 6.93
C CYS A 59 -4.64 6.88 7.24
N LYS A 60 -4.03 7.48 6.23
CA LYS A 60 -3.02 8.55 6.37
C LYS A 60 -3.29 9.64 5.34
N SER A 61 -3.38 10.89 5.79
CA SER A 61 -3.59 12.05 4.90
C SER A 61 -4.77 11.87 3.94
N GLN A 62 -5.91 11.40 4.48
CA GLN A 62 -7.15 11.14 3.71
C GLN A 62 -7.02 10.08 2.60
N LYS A 63 -5.95 9.26 2.63
CA LYS A 63 -5.76 8.12 1.75
C LYS A 63 -5.67 6.85 2.56
N ILE A 64 -6.27 5.79 2.04
CA ILE A 64 -6.26 4.47 2.67
C ILE A 64 -5.15 3.61 2.05
N TYR A 65 -4.45 2.90 2.92
CA TYR A 65 -3.31 2.09 2.58
C TYR A 65 -3.45 0.69 3.13
N PHE A 66 -3.02 -0.30 2.35
CA PHE A 66 -2.75 -1.65 2.79
C PHE A 66 -1.41 -1.67 3.52
N ARG A 67 -1.45 -2.10 4.78
CA ARG A 67 -0.31 -2.14 5.70
C ARG A 67 0.38 -3.50 5.61
N THR A 68 1.68 -3.48 5.35
CA THR A 68 2.48 -4.70 5.18
C THR A 68 3.81 -4.61 5.91
N SER A 69 4.57 -5.70 5.95
CA SER A 69 5.96 -5.71 6.41
C SER A 69 6.94 -5.02 5.45
N LEU A 70 6.54 -4.73 4.20
CA LEU A 70 7.33 -3.95 3.24
C LEU A 70 7.05 -2.44 3.34
N GLY A 71 5.84 -2.07 3.73
CA GLY A 71 5.38 -0.68 3.84
C GLY A 71 3.88 -0.53 3.59
N LEU A 72 3.47 0.71 3.36
CA LEU A 72 2.10 1.07 3.06
C LEU A 72 1.90 1.14 1.53
N PHE A 73 1.00 0.31 1.02
CA PHE A 73 0.59 0.33 -0.39
C PHE A 73 -0.76 1.03 -0.54
N PRO A 74 -0.94 1.95 -1.49
CA PRO A 74 -2.22 2.63 -1.67
C PRO A 74 -3.33 1.64 -2.08
N ILE A 75 -4.53 1.82 -1.52
CA ILE A 75 -5.74 1.08 -1.91
C ILE A 75 -6.59 2.02 -2.79
N SER A 76 -7.03 1.52 -3.94
CA SER A 76 -7.90 2.28 -4.87
C SER A 76 -9.38 2.05 -4.58
N SER A 77 -9.74 0.83 -4.18
CA SER A 77 -11.14 0.45 -3.93
C SER A 77 -11.23 -0.70 -2.93
N ILE A 78 -12.37 -0.77 -2.26
CA ILE A 78 -12.80 -1.89 -1.44
C ILE A 78 -14.21 -2.25 -1.91
N ASP A 79 -14.40 -3.51 -2.29
CA ASP A 79 -15.70 -4.08 -2.63
C ASP A 79 -16.11 -5.03 -1.49
N TYR A 80 -17.10 -4.60 -0.72
CA TYR A 80 -17.64 -5.37 0.40
C TYR A 80 -18.57 -6.51 -0.05
N THR A 81 -19.11 -6.44 -1.27
CA THR A 81 -19.96 -7.48 -1.84
C THR A 81 -19.13 -8.68 -2.26
N SER A 82 -18.05 -8.45 -3.02
CA SER A 82 -17.10 -9.51 -3.38
C SER A 82 -16.06 -9.79 -2.30
N LYS A 83 -16.06 -9.01 -1.21
CA LYS A 83 -15.10 -9.06 -0.11
C LYS A 83 -13.65 -8.98 -0.59
N THR A 84 -13.38 -8.07 -1.54
CA THR A 84 -12.04 -7.83 -2.10
C THR A 84 -11.59 -6.39 -1.92
N LEU A 85 -10.29 -6.20 -1.69
CA LEU A 85 -9.64 -4.89 -1.77
C LEU A 85 -8.70 -4.85 -2.97
N THR A 86 -8.58 -3.68 -3.58
CA THR A 86 -7.68 -3.47 -4.73
C THR A 86 -6.53 -2.56 -4.32
N ILE A 87 -5.31 -3.11 -4.32
CA ILE A 87 -4.08 -2.35 -4.18
C ILE A 87 -3.80 -1.63 -5.48
N SER A 88 -3.67 -0.30 -5.42
CA SER A 88 -3.33 0.51 -6.58
C SER A 88 -1.94 0.17 -7.10
N HIS A 89 -1.76 0.30 -8.40
CA HIS A 89 -0.45 0.25 -9.04
C HIS A 89 -0.35 1.42 -10.01
N THR A 90 0.87 1.93 -10.20
CA THR A 90 1.14 2.87 -11.28
C THR A 90 0.93 2.16 -12.62
N SER A 91 0.72 2.94 -13.68
CA SER A 91 0.58 2.37 -15.03
C SER A 91 1.77 1.49 -15.39
N CYS A 92 2.99 1.91 -15.00
CA CYS A 92 4.24 1.20 -15.22
C CYS A 92 5.19 1.38 -14.04
N SER A 93 5.92 0.33 -13.71
CA SER A 93 6.94 0.31 -12.67
C SER A 93 8.19 -0.38 -13.20
N ALA A 94 9.36 0.14 -12.82
CA ALA A 94 10.63 -0.51 -13.13
C ALA A 94 10.72 -1.86 -12.42
N SER A 95 11.25 -2.88 -13.10
CA SER A 95 11.46 -4.22 -12.52
C SER A 95 12.28 -4.21 -11.23
N ASP A 96 13.13 -3.20 -11.01
CA ASP A 96 13.87 -3.01 -9.75
C ASP A 96 12.97 -2.83 -8.52
N GLN A 97 11.75 -2.34 -8.72
CA GLN A 97 10.77 -2.08 -7.66
C GLN A 97 9.72 -3.18 -7.58
N TYR A 98 9.96 -4.32 -8.22
CA TYR A 98 8.99 -5.39 -8.34
C TYR A 98 8.53 -5.90 -6.98
N VAL A 99 7.21 -5.91 -6.80
CA VAL A 99 6.54 -6.56 -5.67
C VAL A 99 5.54 -7.54 -6.24
N SER A 100 5.80 -8.82 -5.99
CA SER A 100 4.94 -9.91 -6.47
C SER A 100 3.50 -9.78 -5.94
N PRO A 101 2.48 -9.86 -6.82
CA PRO A 101 1.09 -9.95 -6.40
C PRO A 101 0.82 -11.11 -5.45
N ALA A 102 1.46 -12.27 -5.68
CA ALA A 102 1.33 -13.44 -4.79
C ALA A 102 1.93 -13.16 -3.40
N LEU A 103 3.00 -12.38 -3.30
CA LEU A 103 3.56 -11.97 -1.99
C LEU A 103 2.60 -11.07 -1.21
N LEU A 104 1.83 -10.22 -1.91
CA LEU A 104 0.84 -9.33 -1.31
C LEU A 104 -0.42 -10.07 -0.85
N SER A 105 -0.90 -11.04 -1.64
CA SER A 105 -2.11 -11.82 -1.34
C SER A 105 -1.85 -13.10 -0.53
N ALA A 106 -0.60 -13.52 -0.37
CA ALA A 106 -0.26 -14.73 0.37
C ALA A 106 -0.80 -14.73 1.80
N GLY A 107 -1.34 -15.88 2.21
CA GLY A 107 -2.01 -16.06 3.50
C GLY A 107 -3.48 -15.61 3.52
N PHE A 108 -3.97 -14.98 2.45
CA PHE A 108 -5.39 -14.69 2.26
C PHE A 108 -6.01 -15.66 1.25
N PRO A 109 -7.34 -15.82 1.25
CA PRO A 109 -8.04 -16.55 0.21
C PRO A 109 -7.75 -15.95 -1.18
N SER A 110 -7.74 -16.79 -2.22
CA SER A 110 -7.62 -16.32 -3.60
C SER A 110 -8.83 -15.46 -3.97
N PRO A 111 -8.64 -14.33 -4.67
CA PRO A 111 -9.75 -13.52 -5.14
C PRO A 111 -10.59 -14.28 -6.18
N PRO A 112 -11.88 -13.93 -6.37
CA PRO A 112 -12.76 -14.60 -7.34
C PRO A 112 -12.24 -14.59 -8.79
N GLN A 113 -11.42 -13.59 -9.13
CA GLN A 113 -10.71 -13.51 -10.41
C GLN A 113 -9.21 -13.35 -10.17
N PRO A 114 -8.36 -13.99 -10.99
CA PRO A 114 -6.93 -14.02 -10.76
C PRO A 114 -6.26 -12.66 -10.98
N ASN A 115 -5.20 -12.44 -10.20
CA ASN A 115 -4.21 -11.40 -10.45
C ASN A 115 -3.25 -11.85 -11.56
N LEU A 116 -2.93 -10.95 -12.47
CA LEU A 116 -2.04 -11.18 -13.61
C LEU A 116 -0.88 -10.18 -13.58
N LEU A 117 0.21 -10.55 -14.25
CA LEU A 117 1.41 -9.74 -14.34
C LEU A 117 1.73 -9.50 -15.81
N LEU A 118 1.81 -8.24 -16.20
CA LEU A 118 2.28 -7.83 -17.50
C LEU A 118 3.74 -7.42 -17.38
N LEU A 119 4.57 -7.96 -18.26
CA LEU A 119 5.99 -7.68 -18.36
C LEU A 119 6.26 -7.06 -19.72
N PHE A 120 7.12 -6.05 -19.75
CA PHE A 120 7.42 -5.31 -20.96
C PHE A 120 8.92 -5.25 -21.18
N ASN A 121 9.30 -5.01 -22.44
CA ASN A 121 10.69 -4.80 -22.86
C ASN A 121 11.59 -5.96 -22.42
N CYS A 122 11.09 -7.18 -22.56
CA CYS A 122 11.82 -8.40 -22.22
C CYS A 122 12.75 -8.79 -23.37
N SER A 123 13.95 -9.27 -23.04
CA SER A 123 14.83 -9.83 -24.07
C SER A 123 14.23 -11.14 -24.61
N HIS A 124 14.24 -11.35 -25.94
CA HIS A 124 13.71 -12.55 -26.60
C HIS A 124 14.48 -13.85 -26.30
N LYS A 125 15.38 -13.87 -25.31
CA LYS A 125 16.34 -14.97 -25.13
C LYS A 125 15.71 -16.31 -24.71
N ARG A 126 14.44 -16.33 -24.28
CA ARG A 126 13.67 -17.57 -24.08
C ARG A 126 12.20 -17.34 -24.44
N GLN A 127 11.69 -18.06 -25.44
CA GLN A 127 10.25 -18.24 -25.56
C GLN A 127 9.75 -18.83 -24.24
N PRO A 128 8.63 -18.37 -23.69
CA PRO A 128 8.15 -18.93 -22.45
C PRO A 128 7.76 -20.39 -22.68
N THR A 129 8.56 -21.32 -22.17
CA THR A 129 8.28 -22.77 -22.20
C THR A 129 7.17 -23.17 -21.22
N SER A 130 6.64 -22.20 -20.45
CA SER A 130 5.57 -22.40 -19.48
C SER A 130 4.23 -21.93 -20.04
N SER A 131 3.20 -22.77 -19.91
CA SER A 131 1.81 -22.45 -20.26
C SER A 131 1.24 -21.22 -19.52
N LEU A 132 1.93 -20.77 -18.46
CA LEU A 132 1.57 -19.63 -17.64
C LEU A 132 1.88 -18.28 -18.29
N ILE A 133 2.79 -18.23 -19.26
CA ILE A 133 3.30 -16.99 -19.84
C ILE A 133 2.95 -16.95 -21.33
N ARG A 134 2.26 -15.91 -21.77
CA ARG A 134 1.83 -15.71 -23.16
C ARG A 134 2.29 -14.37 -23.69
N ASN A 135 2.53 -14.29 -25.00
CA ASN A 135 2.72 -13.00 -25.65
C ASN A 135 1.41 -12.20 -25.60
N CYS A 136 1.52 -10.91 -25.31
CA CYS A 136 0.39 -10.00 -25.33
C CYS A 136 0.49 -9.08 -26.57
N THR A 137 -0.59 -8.98 -27.34
CA THR A 137 -0.58 -8.29 -28.66
C THR A 137 -1.25 -6.92 -28.65
N ARG A 138 -2.04 -6.57 -27.62
CA ARG A 138 -2.88 -5.35 -27.60
C ARG A 138 -2.92 -4.58 -26.29
N LEU A 139 -2.14 -4.95 -25.28
CA LEU A 139 -2.15 -4.23 -24.00
C LEU A 139 -1.24 -3.01 -24.04
N HIS A 140 -1.80 -1.85 -23.70
CA HIS A 140 -1.14 -0.54 -23.81
C HIS A 140 0.23 -0.49 -23.12
N THR A 141 1.11 0.24 -23.77
CA THR A 141 2.56 0.33 -23.55
C THR A 141 2.96 0.92 -22.21
N CYS A 142 4.16 0.54 -21.76
CA CYS A 142 4.91 1.25 -20.74
C CYS A 142 5.93 2.20 -21.37
N GLY A 143 5.82 3.51 -21.07
CA GLY A 143 6.75 4.54 -21.54
C GLY A 143 6.11 5.93 -21.71
N ALA A 144 6.94 6.95 -21.98
CA ALA A 144 6.52 8.35 -22.20
C ALA A 144 5.50 8.55 -23.34
N ALA A 145 5.31 7.53 -24.19
CA ALA A 145 4.29 7.49 -25.23
C ALA A 145 2.85 7.57 -24.70
N SER A 146 2.60 7.33 -23.40
CA SER A 146 1.26 7.45 -22.80
C SER A 146 0.72 8.90 -22.74
N LYS A 147 1.53 9.91 -23.10
CA LYS A 147 1.11 11.33 -23.17
C LYS A 147 0.80 11.82 -24.59
N VAL A 148 1.10 11.02 -25.61
CA VAL A 148 0.69 11.31 -26.99
C VAL A 148 -0.59 10.53 -27.22
N GLN A 149 -1.59 11.21 -27.79
CA GLN A 149 -2.94 10.73 -28.05
C GLN A 149 -3.01 9.27 -28.52
N GLU A 150 -4.19 8.67 -28.31
CA GLU A 150 -4.71 7.42 -28.90
C GLU A 150 -4.64 7.42 -30.44
N GLN A 151 -3.46 7.57 -31.00
CA GLN A 151 -3.15 7.25 -32.38
C GLN A 151 -2.48 5.89 -32.36
N GLU A 152 -3.02 4.98 -33.17
CA GLU A 152 -2.55 3.61 -33.37
C GLU A 152 -1.04 3.57 -33.63
N ILE A 153 -0.24 3.43 -32.57
CA ILE A 153 1.17 3.15 -32.71
C ILE A 153 1.28 1.69 -33.18
N LYS A 154 1.45 1.53 -34.50
CA LYS A 154 1.80 0.29 -35.22
C LYS A 154 3.22 -0.17 -34.89
N VAL A 155 3.53 -0.47 -33.62
CA VAL A 155 4.73 -1.22 -33.26
C VAL A 155 4.33 -2.30 -32.24
N PRO A 156 4.57 -3.59 -32.51
CA PRO A 156 4.23 -4.64 -31.57
C PRO A 156 5.27 -4.59 -30.44
N TYR A 157 4.94 -3.89 -29.36
CA TYR A 157 5.74 -3.99 -28.15
C TYR A 157 5.66 -5.42 -27.64
N SER A 158 6.81 -6.08 -27.50
CA SER A 158 6.89 -7.42 -26.94
C SER A 158 6.52 -7.33 -25.46
N CYS A 159 5.32 -7.81 -25.15
CA CYS A 159 4.85 -7.93 -23.78
C CYS A 159 4.53 -9.39 -23.48
N LEU A 160 4.78 -9.77 -22.24
CA LEU A 160 4.47 -11.08 -21.69
C LEU A 160 3.39 -10.94 -20.62
N LEU A 161 2.32 -11.71 -20.76
CA LEU A 161 1.25 -11.85 -19.78
C LEU A 161 1.47 -13.14 -18.97
N VAL A 162 1.50 -13.01 -17.65
CA VAL A 162 1.56 -14.12 -16.70
C VAL A 162 0.19 -14.29 -16.05
N HIS A 163 -0.49 -15.40 -16.34
CA HIS A 163 -1.92 -15.57 -16.01
C HIS A 163 -2.19 -16.04 -14.58
N ASP A 164 -1.30 -16.82 -13.99
CA ASP A 164 -1.52 -17.41 -12.67
C ASP A 164 -0.25 -17.24 -11.84
N ILE A 165 -0.17 -16.07 -11.20
CA ILE A 165 0.96 -15.69 -10.37
C ILE A 165 1.01 -16.55 -9.10
N GLU A 166 -0.12 -17.12 -8.68
CA GLU A 166 -0.16 -18.02 -7.51
C GLU A 166 0.58 -19.33 -7.79
N LYS A 167 0.58 -19.79 -9.05
CA LYS A 167 1.39 -20.93 -9.52
C LYS A 167 2.81 -20.57 -9.93
N LEU A 168 3.14 -19.28 -9.98
CA LEU A 168 4.49 -18.84 -10.26
C LEU A 168 5.34 -19.10 -9.01
N ARG A 169 6.60 -19.52 -9.21
CA ARG A 169 7.50 -19.71 -8.07
C ARG A 169 7.59 -18.42 -7.26
N THR A 170 7.63 -18.54 -5.94
CA THR A 170 7.64 -17.40 -5.02
C THR A 170 8.88 -16.52 -5.18
N ASP A 171 9.95 -17.04 -5.78
CA ASP A 171 11.21 -16.37 -6.09
C ASP A 171 11.25 -15.70 -7.47
N PHE A 172 10.18 -15.78 -8.26
CA PHE A 172 10.14 -15.18 -9.58
C PHE A 172 10.38 -13.66 -9.54
N HIS A 173 11.23 -13.19 -10.44
CA HIS A 173 11.48 -11.78 -10.67
C HIS A 173 11.42 -11.45 -12.17
N PRO A 174 10.81 -10.31 -12.60
CA PRO A 174 10.81 -9.89 -14.00
C PRO A 174 12.20 -9.84 -14.68
N LYS A 175 13.24 -9.62 -13.88
CA LYS A 175 14.64 -9.63 -14.34
C LYS A 175 15.12 -11.00 -14.80
N ASP A 176 14.53 -12.09 -14.32
CA ASP A 176 14.86 -13.46 -14.74
C ASP A 176 14.53 -13.65 -16.24
N LEU A 177 13.58 -12.88 -16.74
CA LEU A 177 13.20 -12.79 -18.16
C LEU A 177 13.81 -11.56 -18.86
N SER A 178 14.71 -10.85 -18.18
CA SER A 178 15.34 -9.60 -18.65
C SER A 178 14.33 -8.54 -19.10
N CYS A 179 13.22 -8.41 -18.36
CA CYS A 179 12.22 -7.36 -18.57
C CYS A 179 12.56 -6.11 -17.76
N SER A 180 12.50 -4.92 -18.35
CA SER A 180 12.78 -3.66 -17.64
C SER A 180 11.58 -3.12 -16.87
N ASP A 181 10.36 -3.42 -17.31
CA ASP A 181 9.14 -2.84 -16.75
C ASP A 181 8.07 -3.90 -16.50
N TYR A 182 7.20 -3.61 -15.53
CA TYR A 182 6.06 -4.45 -15.23
C TYR A 182 4.82 -3.63 -14.85
N ARG A 183 3.67 -4.29 -14.96
CA ARG A 183 2.37 -3.79 -14.52
C ARG A 183 1.59 -4.90 -13.85
N ARG A 184 1.04 -4.60 -12.67
CA ARG A 184 0.11 -5.51 -11.98
C ARG A 184 -1.30 -5.22 -12.47
N VAL A 185 -1.98 -6.27 -12.90
CA VAL A 185 -3.39 -6.18 -13.32
C VAL A 185 -4.19 -7.30 -12.69
N TYR A 186 -5.51 -7.18 -12.71
CA TYR A 186 -6.41 -8.27 -12.37
C TYR A 186 -7.48 -8.40 -13.44
N ARG A 187 -8.07 -9.60 -13.52
CA ARG A 187 -9.15 -9.86 -14.48
C ARG A 187 -10.50 -9.41 -13.92
N ARG A 188 -11.28 -8.65 -14.70
CA ARG A 188 -12.64 -8.20 -14.40
C ARG A 188 -13.66 -9.32 -14.61
N SER A 189 -13.50 -10.13 -15.66
CA SER A 189 -14.40 -11.24 -16.00
C SER A 189 -13.67 -12.38 -16.72
N LEU A 190 -14.02 -13.61 -16.39
CA LEU A 190 -13.49 -14.84 -17.01
C LEU A 190 -13.99 -15.04 -18.45
N ASN A 191 -15.12 -14.42 -18.81
CA ASN A 191 -15.81 -14.66 -20.09
C ASN A 191 -15.38 -13.70 -21.22
N LYS A 192 -14.58 -12.67 -20.91
CA LYS A 192 -14.02 -11.78 -21.93
C LYS A 192 -12.61 -12.23 -22.26
N GLU A 193 -12.29 -12.39 -23.54
CA GLU A 193 -10.92 -12.61 -24.02
C GLU A 193 -9.99 -11.47 -23.57
N ASP A 194 -8.70 -11.78 -23.49
CA ASP A 194 -7.66 -11.20 -22.62
C ASP A 194 -7.44 -9.67 -22.64
N TYR A 195 -8.12 -8.91 -23.50
CA TYR A 195 -7.77 -7.52 -23.79
C TYR A 195 -8.71 -6.48 -23.17
N GLU A 196 -10.03 -6.70 -23.17
CA GLU A 196 -10.99 -5.79 -22.50
C GLU A 196 -11.27 -6.14 -21.04
N GLY A 197 -10.72 -7.29 -20.61
CA GLY A 197 -11.05 -7.91 -19.34
C GLY A 197 -10.14 -7.57 -18.18
N VAL A 198 -9.16 -6.65 -18.32
CA VAL A 198 -8.15 -6.41 -17.26
C VAL A 198 -8.15 -4.97 -16.74
N GLU A 199 -7.86 -4.80 -15.44
CA GLU A 199 -7.77 -3.51 -14.76
C GLU A 199 -6.50 -3.40 -13.93
N LEU A 200 -6.08 -2.17 -13.60
CA LEU A 200 -4.86 -1.89 -12.84
C LEU A 200 -4.99 -2.28 -11.37
N GLY A 201 -3.99 -3.01 -10.88
CA GLY A 201 -3.81 -3.25 -9.45
C GLY A 201 -3.61 -4.71 -9.09
N THR A 202 -3.77 -4.99 -7.81
CA THR A 202 -3.73 -6.34 -7.25
C THR A 202 -4.90 -6.50 -6.29
N ARG A 203 -5.76 -7.49 -6.56
CA ARG A 203 -6.89 -7.85 -5.70
C ARG A 203 -6.43 -8.77 -4.57
N ILE A 204 -6.89 -8.47 -3.36
CA ILE A 204 -6.73 -9.33 -2.18
C ILE A 204 -8.13 -9.64 -1.66
N SER A 205 -8.45 -10.92 -1.48
CA SER A 205 -9.67 -11.32 -0.79
C SER A 205 -9.50 -11.15 0.72
N PHE A 206 -10.52 -10.64 1.39
CA PHE A 206 -10.61 -10.62 2.84
C PHE A 206 -11.80 -11.45 3.35
N ASP A 207 -12.35 -12.33 2.48
CA ASP A 207 -13.41 -13.27 2.84
C ASP A 207 -12.89 -14.44 3.67
N ILE A 208 -12.56 -14.17 4.92
CA ILE A 208 -12.12 -15.19 5.86
C ILE A 208 -13.37 -15.79 6.52
N PRO A 209 -13.64 -17.10 6.36
CA PRO A 209 -14.79 -17.74 7.00
C PRO A 209 -14.71 -17.61 8.53
N ASP A 210 -15.86 -17.40 9.19
CA ASP A 210 -15.95 -17.21 10.64
C ASP A 210 -15.44 -18.43 11.45
N HIS A 211 -15.34 -19.59 10.80
CA HIS A 211 -14.90 -20.85 11.39
C HIS A 211 -13.38 -21.06 11.33
N VAL A 212 -12.60 -20.13 10.75
CA VAL A 212 -11.14 -20.25 10.69
C VAL A 212 -10.55 -19.96 12.07
N PRO A 213 -9.97 -20.96 12.78
CA PRO A 213 -9.65 -20.82 14.21
C PRO A 213 -8.50 -19.85 14.50
N ASP A 214 -7.60 -19.63 13.53
CA ASP A 214 -6.55 -18.61 13.58
C ASP A 214 -5.97 -18.39 12.17
N ILE A 215 -6.14 -17.19 11.62
CA ILE A 215 -5.63 -16.81 10.29
C ILE A 215 -4.09 -16.81 10.23
N CYS A 216 -3.43 -16.75 11.40
CA CYS A 216 -1.98 -16.75 11.53
C CYS A 216 -1.36 -18.14 11.58
N ASN A 217 -2.16 -19.22 11.51
CA ASN A 217 -1.63 -20.58 11.54
C ASN A 217 -0.68 -20.88 10.37
N GLU A 218 -0.96 -20.36 9.17
CA GLU A 218 -0.04 -20.49 8.04
C GLU A 218 1.30 -19.83 8.32
N CYS A 219 1.35 -18.72 9.06
CA CYS A 219 2.60 -18.07 9.43
C CYS A 219 3.46 -18.88 10.42
N LYS A 220 2.86 -19.82 11.15
CA LYS A 220 3.54 -20.65 12.16
C LYS A 220 4.12 -21.94 11.58
N LYS A 221 3.68 -22.36 10.39
CA LYS A 221 4.14 -23.60 9.77
C LYS A 221 5.57 -23.44 9.22
N PRO A 222 6.44 -24.46 9.34
CA PRO A 222 7.82 -24.40 8.84
C PRO A 222 7.95 -24.03 7.36
N ASN A 223 6.98 -24.44 6.54
CA ASN A 223 6.89 -24.15 5.10
C ASN A 223 5.63 -23.34 4.74
N GLY A 224 5.04 -22.66 5.72
CA GLY A 224 3.83 -21.88 5.49
C GLY A 224 4.13 -20.54 4.83
N ASN A 225 3.23 -20.10 3.96
CA ASN A 225 3.38 -18.83 3.25
C ASN A 225 2.62 -17.72 3.99
N CYS A 226 3.35 -16.90 4.75
CA CYS A 226 2.80 -15.81 5.57
C CYS A 226 2.61 -14.48 4.81
N GLY A 227 3.05 -14.39 3.55
CA GLY A 227 3.01 -13.15 2.76
C GLY A 227 3.62 -11.93 3.46
N VAL A 228 3.39 -10.73 2.92
CA VAL A 228 3.79 -9.47 3.59
C VAL A 228 2.62 -8.77 4.29
N GLY A 229 1.39 -9.05 3.83
CA GLY A 229 0.15 -8.55 4.41
C GLY A 229 -0.20 -9.30 5.68
N LEU A 230 -0.43 -10.61 5.59
CA LEU A 230 -0.79 -11.45 6.73
C LEU A 230 0.30 -11.42 7.82
N LYS A 231 1.58 -11.43 7.43
CA LYS A 231 2.70 -11.22 8.36
C LYS A 231 2.57 -9.97 9.22
N CYS A 232 2.13 -8.85 8.64
CA CYS A 232 1.91 -7.63 9.41
C CYS A 232 0.74 -7.76 10.38
N ILE A 233 -0.31 -8.51 10.03
CA ILE A 233 -1.42 -8.78 10.96
C ILE A 233 -0.94 -9.63 12.15
N CYS A 234 -0.22 -10.71 11.86
CA CYS A 234 0.21 -11.71 12.84
C CYS A 234 1.41 -11.26 13.69
N HIS A 235 2.28 -10.45 13.10
CA HIS A 235 3.50 -9.90 13.71
C HIS A 235 3.49 -8.37 13.61
N ALA A 236 2.61 -7.72 14.37
CA ALA A 236 2.38 -6.27 14.30
C ALA A 236 3.65 -5.40 14.45
N LYS A 237 4.68 -5.89 15.16
CA LYS A 237 5.98 -5.21 15.32
C LYS A 237 6.80 -5.15 14.03
N GLU A 238 6.52 -6.02 13.06
CA GLU A 238 7.22 -6.07 11.78
C GLU A 238 6.57 -5.20 10.70
N CYS A 239 5.38 -4.64 10.98
CA CYS A 239 4.70 -3.73 10.07
C CYS A 239 5.50 -2.46 9.85
N LYS A 240 5.57 -2.01 8.59
CA LYS A 240 6.20 -0.73 8.24
C LYS A 240 5.15 0.30 7.87
N ASP A 241 5.25 1.47 8.48
CA ASP A 241 4.31 2.59 8.29
C ASP A 241 4.83 3.65 7.30
N LYS A 242 5.85 3.30 6.52
CA LYS A 242 6.38 4.13 5.42
C LYS A 242 5.62 3.83 4.13
N VAL A 243 5.21 4.87 3.40
CA VAL A 243 4.55 4.72 2.10
C VAL A 243 5.57 4.21 1.07
N VAL A 244 5.21 3.15 0.35
CA VAL A 244 6.00 2.64 -0.76
C VAL A 244 5.62 3.46 -1.99
N SER A 245 6.41 4.49 -2.29
CA SER A 245 6.30 5.25 -3.54
C SER A 245 7.14 4.57 -4.61
N ALA A 246 6.60 4.37 -5.82
CA ALA A 246 7.35 3.93 -7.01
C ALA A 246 8.37 4.99 -7.52
N GLY A 247 8.62 6.05 -6.75
CA GLY A 247 9.59 7.10 -7.06
C GLY A 247 10.41 7.39 -5.81
N ARG A 248 11.74 7.39 -5.98
CA ARG A 248 12.79 7.69 -4.99
C ARG A 248 12.28 8.45 -3.75
N SER A 249 12.49 7.84 -2.58
CA SER A 249 12.48 8.56 -1.31
C SER A 249 13.67 9.52 -1.29
N LEU A 250 13.41 10.82 -1.40
CA LEU A 250 14.38 11.82 -0.97
C LEU A 250 14.18 11.99 0.54
N SER A 251 15.12 11.48 1.33
CA SER A 251 15.17 11.81 2.75
C SER A 251 15.73 13.23 2.89
N THR A 252 14.87 14.25 2.77
CA THR A 252 15.25 15.58 3.26
C THR A 252 14.91 15.62 4.74
N GLY A 253 15.88 15.22 5.57
CA GLY A 253 15.85 15.47 7.00
C GLY A 253 15.93 16.97 7.23
N ILE A 254 14.77 17.64 7.28
CA ILE A 254 14.66 18.99 7.80
C ILE A 254 14.34 18.83 9.28
N SER A 255 15.36 19.02 10.11
CA SER A 255 15.24 19.13 11.56
C SER A 255 14.20 20.20 11.92
N PHE A 256 13.17 19.79 12.65
CA PHE A 256 12.27 20.72 13.35
C PHE A 256 13.06 21.41 14.48
N LEU A 257 13.78 22.49 14.15
CA LEU A 257 14.42 23.39 15.12
C LEU A 257 13.69 24.73 15.30
N PHE A 258 12.42 24.82 14.91
CA PHE A 258 11.59 25.99 15.16
C PHE A 258 10.41 25.59 16.05
N PRO A 259 10.57 25.79 17.37
CA PRO A 259 10.06 27.02 17.98
C PRO A 259 11.02 27.69 18.99
N PHE A 260 12.27 27.25 19.11
CA PHE A 260 13.20 27.80 20.12
C PHE A 260 13.72 29.20 19.78
N PHE A 261 13.90 29.54 18.50
CA PHE A 261 14.37 30.87 18.10
C PHE A 261 13.36 31.99 18.42
N SER A 262 12.06 31.72 18.30
CA SER A 262 11.02 32.71 18.61
C SER A 262 10.96 33.05 20.11
N ILE A 263 11.29 32.10 20.98
CA ILE A 263 11.31 32.31 22.44
C ILE A 263 12.53 33.15 22.85
N ILE A 264 13.70 32.90 22.25
CA ILE A 264 14.93 33.64 22.56
C ILE A 264 14.81 35.12 22.12
N VAL A 265 14.22 35.37 20.94
CA VAL A 265 14.00 36.74 20.46
C VAL A 265 12.99 37.50 21.34
N LEU A 266 11.94 36.83 21.82
CA LEU A 266 10.96 37.45 22.72
C LEU A 266 11.55 37.78 24.10
N MET A 267 12.41 36.92 24.64
CA MET A 267 13.06 37.15 25.93
C MET A 267 14.10 38.27 25.88
N ASN A 268 14.80 38.43 24.76
CA ASN A 268 15.72 39.56 24.56
C ASN A 268 14.97 40.90 24.43
N PHE A 269 13.80 40.92 23.78
CA PHE A 269 12.98 42.13 23.67
C PHE A 269 12.36 42.58 25.00
N LEU A 270 12.16 41.66 25.95
CA LEU A 270 11.58 41.97 27.26
C LEU A 270 12.63 42.40 28.31
N MET A 271 13.93 42.32 27.98
CA MET A 271 15.04 42.69 28.87
C MET A 271 15.74 44.01 28.55
N THR A 272 15.41 44.66 27.42
CA THR A 272 15.68 46.09 27.14
C THR A 272 14.52 46.96 27.56
#